data_AF-A0A4V6A7B6-F1
#
_entry.id   AF-A0A4V6A7B6-F1
#
_cell.length_a   1.000
_cell.length_b   1.000
_cell.length_c   1.000
_cell.angle_alpha   90.00
_cell.angle_beta   90.00
_cell.angle_gamma   90.00
#
_symmetry.space_group_name_H-M   'P 1'
#
loop_
_entity.id
_entity.type
_entity.pdbx_description
1 polymer ?
#
loop_
_entity_poly.entity_id
_entity_poly.type
_entity_poly.pdbx_seq_one_letter_code
_entity_poly.pdbx_strand_id
1 'polypeptide(L)'
;MLTSNSYILESQKASFRQGFLKFILNDKTPNVGSFLKTKCDDDAVCISEILPALGDHFPNHAIELVFVATRAPALLFSQKNDGVISINTHGMLLLYAVEGDRKRQASVFHVDVVADNKLTIQVMTFIDP
;
A
#
# COMPACT_ATOMS: atom_id res chain seq x y z
N MET A 1 28.71 -12.95 6.74
CA MET A 1 28.05 -11.73 6.22
C MET A 1 27.36 -11.94 4.87
N LEU A 2 27.85 -12.82 3.98
CA LEU A 2 27.23 -13.11 2.67
C LEU A 2 25.87 -13.84 2.73
N THR A 3 25.60 -14.59 3.81
CA THR A 3 24.38 -15.39 3.95
C THR A 3 23.13 -14.58 4.31
N SER A 4 23.27 -13.48 5.06
CA SER A 4 22.12 -12.68 5.49
C SER A 4 21.44 -11.96 4.33
N ASN A 5 22.23 -11.43 3.39
CA ASN A 5 21.72 -10.80 2.17
C ASN A 5 20.99 -11.80 1.25
N SER A 6 21.45 -13.05 1.16
CA SER A 6 20.74 -14.07 0.39
C SER A 6 19.38 -14.43 1.00
N TYR A 7 19.26 -14.54 2.33
CA TYR A 7 17.97 -14.81 2.98
C TYR A 7 16.97 -13.67 2.79
N ILE A 8 17.43 -12.42 2.88
CA ILE A 8 16.61 -11.23 2.65
C ILE A 8 16.11 -11.17 1.20
N LEU A 9 16.97 -11.49 0.24
CA LEU A 9 16.58 -11.51 -1.17
C LEU A 9 15.58 -12.64 -1.47
N GLU A 10 15.80 -13.83 -0.91
CA GLU A 10 14.89 -14.96 -1.10
C GLU A 10 13.54 -14.73 -0.42
N SER A 11 13.50 -14.09 0.76
CA SER A 11 12.23 -13.73 1.41
C SER A 11 11.43 -12.71 0.59
N GLN A 12 12.09 -11.69 0.02
CA GLN A 12 11.43 -10.73 -0.88
C GLN A 12 10.83 -11.40 -2.11
N LYS A 13 11.59 -12.30 -2.75
CA LYS A 13 11.11 -13.08 -3.90
C LYS A 13 9.95 -13.99 -3.52
N ALA A 14 10.06 -14.68 -2.38
CA ALA A 14 9.01 -15.57 -1.89
C ALA A 14 7.71 -14.80 -1.63
N SER A 15 7.76 -13.70 -0.88
CA SER A 15 6.61 -12.83 -0.60
C SER A 15 5.98 -12.28 -1.87
N PHE A 16 6.80 -11.87 -2.85
CA PHE A 16 6.29 -11.40 -4.14
C PHE A 16 5.58 -12.50 -4.93
N ARG A 17 6.20 -13.69 -5.03
CA ARG A 17 5.61 -14.85 -5.71
C ARG A 17 4.32 -15.33 -5.06
N GLN A 18 4.21 -15.18 -3.74
CA GLN A 18 3.00 -15.51 -2.97
C GLN A 18 1.90 -14.45 -3.07
N GLY A 19 2.16 -13.31 -3.74
CA GLY A 19 1.17 -12.24 -3.91
C GLY A 19 0.89 -11.45 -2.63
N PHE A 20 1.76 -11.54 -1.62
CA PHE A 20 1.58 -10.87 -0.32
C PHE A 20 1.74 -9.35 -0.37
N LEU A 21 2.04 -8.80 -1.54
CA LEU A 21 2.21 -7.36 -1.78
C LEU A 21 1.10 -6.83 -2.67
N LYS A 22 -0.12 -7.29 -2.39
CA LYS A 22 -1.36 -6.79 -2.95
C LYS A 22 -2.22 -6.25 -1.81
N PHE A 23 -2.61 -4.98 -1.92
CA PHE A 23 -3.52 -4.35 -0.97
C PHE A 23 -4.77 -3.88 -1.69
N ILE A 24 -5.92 -4.06 -1.05
CA ILE A 24 -7.21 -3.59 -1.55
C ILE A 24 -7.79 -2.69 -0.47
N LEU A 25 -7.99 -1.42 -0.82
CA LEU A 25 -8.66 -0.44 0.02
C LEU A 25 -9.95 -0.02 -0.67
N ASN A 26 -11.00 0.17 0.11
CA ASN A 26 -12.32 0.58 -0.37
C ASN A 26 -13.00 1.51 0.63
N ASP A 27 -14.22 1.91 0.32
CA ASP A 27 -15.06 2.81 1.11
C ASP A 27 -15.41 2.31 2.52
N LYS A 28 -15.17 1.02 2.79
CA LYS A 28 -15.37 0.36 4.10
C LYS A 28 -14.07 0.20 4.89
N THR A 29 -12.93 0.56 4.31
CA THR A 29 -11.64 0.41 4.99
C THR A 29 -11.51 1.47 6.10
N PRO A 30 -11.21 1.08 7.35
CA PRO A 30 -11.10 2.03 8.46
C PRO A 30 -10.12 3.16 8.17
N ASN A 31 -10.44 4.37 8.63
CA ASN A 31 -9.65 5.61 8.51
C ASN A 31 -9.43 6.16 7.09
N VAL A 32 -9.59 5.35 6.03
CA VAL A 32 -9.38 5.78 4.62
C VAL A 32 -10.64 5.67 3.76
N GLY A 33 -11.71 5.03 4.25
CA GLY A 33 -12.90 4.75 3.46
C GLY A 33 -13.68 5.99 3.02
N SER A 34 -13.70 7.07 3.82
CA SER A 34 -14.31 8.35 3.43
C SER A 34 -13.60 8.97 2.23
N PHE A 35 -12.28 8.83 2.15
CA PHE A 35 -11.49 9.31 1.02
C PHE A 35 -11.82 8.57 -0.27
N LEU A 36 -12.14 7.28 -0.20
CA LEU A 36 -12.34 6.39 -1.34
C LEU A 36 -13.76 6.45 -1.92
N LYS A 37 -14.30 7.66 -2.09
CA LYS A 37 -15.61 7.94 -2.69
C LYS A 37 -15.52 9.19 -3.55
N THR A 38 -16.32 9.26 -4.63
CA THR A 38 -16.37 10.47 -5.48
C THR A 38 -17.36 11.52 -4.98
N LYS A 39 -18.29 11.14 -4.09
CA LYS A 39 -19.14 12.08 -3.36
C LYS A 39 -18.47 12.42 -2.04
N CYS A 40 -18.18 13.70 -1.83
CA CYS A 40 -17.64 14.19 -0.57
C CYS A 40 -18.78 14.42 0.42
N ASP A 41 -18.50 14.13 1.68
CA ASP A 41 -19.33 14.52 2.81
C ASP A 41 -18.87 15.92 3.26
N ASP A 42 -19.76 16.74 3.83
CA ASP A 42 -19.49 18.18 4.08
C ASP A 42 -18.24 18.44 4.95
N ASP A 43 -17.87 17.49 5.83
CA ASP A 43 -16.74 17.58 6.76
C ASP A 43 -15.57 16.63 6.40
N ALA A 44 -15.57 15.99 5.22
CA ALA A 44 -14.56 14.99 4.84
C ALA A 44 -13.96 15.19 3.45
N VAL A 45 -12.64 15.02 3.36
CA VAL A 45 -11.89 15.01 2.09
C VAL A 45 -12.17 13.72 1.34
N CYS A 46 -12.57 13.82 0.06
CA CYS A 46 -12.81 12.69 -0.81
C CYS A 46 -11.97 12.74 -2.10
N ILE A 47 -11.89 11.62 -2.83
CA ILE A 47 -10.94 11.48 -3.94
C ILE A 47 -11.24 12.43 -5.11
N SER A 48 -12.48 12.91 -5.28
CA SER A 48 -12.83 13.86 -6.32
C SER A 48 -12.28 15.28 -6.06
N GLU A 49 -11.90 15.63 -4.83
CA GLU A 49 -11.19 16.88 -4.56
C GLU A 49 -9.76 16.85 -5.11
N ILE A 50 -9.13 15.68 -5.10
CA ILE A 50 -7.75 15.50 -5.60
C ILE A 50 -7.76 15.14 -7.10
N LEU A 51 -8.70 14.30 -7.52
CA LEU A 51 -8.87 13.84 -8.90
C LEU A 51 -10.30 14.14 -9.38
N PRO A 52 -10.60 15.41 -9.76
CA PRO A 52 -11.95 15.82 -10.18
C PRO A 52 -12.55 14.99 -11.31
N ALA A 53 -11.70 14.55 -12.25
CA ALA A 53 -12.12 13.70 -13.36
C ALA A 53 -12.84 12.41 -12.91
N LEU A 54 -12.52 11.87 -11.72
CA LEU A 54 -13.25 10.71 -11.17
C LEU A 54 -14.67 11.09 -10.75
N GLY A 55 -14.87 12.26 -10.16
CA GLY A 55 -16.20 12.78 -9.83
C GLY A 55 -17.06 13.03 -11.06
N ASP A 56 -16.46 13.58 -12.12
CA ASP A 56 -17.15 13.88 -13.37
C ASP A 56 -17.58 12.61 -14.12
N HIS A 57 -16.71 11.59 -14.18
CA HIS A 57 -16.96 10.36 -14.95
C HIS A 57 -17.69 9.28 -14.14
N PHE A 58 -17.54 9.28 -12.81
CA PHE A 58 -18.13 8.29 -11.90
C PHE A 58 -18.80 9.00 -10.70
N PRO A 59 -19.86 9.80 -10.93
CA PRO A 59 -20.51 10.56 -9.87
C PRO A 59 -21.18 9.64 -8.85
N ASN A 60 -21.04 9.93 -7.56
CA ASN A 60 -21.64 9.17 -6.45
C ASN A 60 -21.23 7.68 -6.38
N HIS A 61 -20.02 7.34 -6.80
CA HIS A 61 -19.49 5.98 -6.74
C HIS A 61 -18.48 5.82 -5.60
N ALA A 62 -18.45 4.61 -5.03
CA ALA A 62 -17.33 4.16 -4.22
C ALA A 62 -16.15 3.83 -5.14
N ILE A 63 -14.94 4.11 -4.67
CA ILE A 63 -13.70 3.79 -5.37
C ILE A 63 -12.99 2.67 -4.62
N GLU A 64 -12.62 1.61 -5.33
CA GLU A 64 -11.69 0.60 -4.84
C GLU A 64 -10.30 0.90 -5.37
N LEU A 65 -9.34 1.04 -4.46
CA LEU A 65 -7.93 1.22 -4.77
C LEU A 65 -7.23 -0.11 -4.55
N VAL A 66 -6.63 -0.64 -5.61
CA VAL A 66 -5.86 -1.88 -5.57
C VAL A 66 -4.40 -1.56 -5.86
N PHE A 67 -3.55 -1.74 -4.87
CA PHE A 67 -2.11 -1.75 -5.07
C PHE A 67 -1.64 -3.16 -5.41
N VAL A 68 -0.81 -3.29 -6.43
CA VAL A 68 -0.08 -4.53 -6.75
C VAL A 68 1.39 -4.21 -6.96
N ALA A 69 2.28 -4.89 -6.24
CA ALA A 69 3.70 -4.86 -6.57
C ALA A 69 3.91 -5.46 -7.98
N THR A 70 4.77 -4.83 -8.79
CA THR A 70 5.12 -5.32 -10.13
C THR A 70 6.43 -6.11 -10.14
N ARG A 71 7.22 -5.96 -9.08
CA ARG A 71 8.46 -6.70 -8.83
C ARG A 71 8.67 -6.92 -7.34
N ALA A 72 9.57 -7.82 -6.98
CA ALA A 72 9.95 -8.01 -5.58
C ALA A 72 10.49 -6.68 -4.98
N PRO A 73 9.99 -6.26 -3.80
CA PRO A 73 10.44 -5.03 -3.15
C PRO A 73 11.84 -5.24 -2.60
N ALA A 74 12.68 -4.23 -2.69
CA ALA A 74 14.02 -4.29 -2.12
C ALA A 74 14.01 -3.73 -0.70
N LEU A 75 14.45 -4.54 0.27
CA LEU A 75 14.69 -4.14 1.65
C LEU A 75 16.19 -3.90 1.84
N LEU A 76 16.53 -2.71 2.33
CA LEU A 76 17.90 -2.31 2.65
C LEU A 76 17.98 -2.04 4.15
N PHE A 77 18.91 -2.71 4.81
CA PHE A 77 19.15 -2.55 6.24
C PHE A 77 20.40 -1.69 6.44
N SER A 78 20.26 -0.62 7.22
CA SER A 78 21.33 0.32 7.52
C SER A 78 21.47 0.49 9.03
N GLN A 79 22.71 0.42 9.52
CA GLN A 79 23.02 0.71 10.93
C GLN A 79 23.14 2.22 11.23
N LYS A 80 22.91 3.08 10.23
CA LYS A 80 22.88 4.54 10.44
C LYS A 80 21.65 4.91 11.29
N ASN A 81 21.76 5.95 12.12
CA ASN A 81 20.67 6.52 12.92
C ASN A 81 19.86 5.47 13.73
N ASP A 82 20.55 4.66 14.52
CA ASP A 82 19.99 3.58 15.38
C ASP A 82 19.30 2.41 14.66
N GLY A 83 19.49 2.26 13.34
CA GLY A 83 18.90 1.16 12.58
C GLY A 83 17.71 1.62 11.74
N VAL A 84 17.97 1.86 10.45
CA VAL A 84 16.95 2.20 9.46
C VAL A 84 16.78 1.03 8.49
N ILE A 85 15.52 0.70 8.20
CA ILE A 85 15.11 -0.16 7.09
C ILE A 85 14.50 0.70 6.01
N SER A 86 15.15 0.75 4.86
CA SER A 86 14.60 1.38 3.66
C SER A 86 13.92 0.32 2.80
N ILE A 87 12.68 0.56 2.45
CA ILE A 87 11.88 -0.31 1.58
C ILE A 87 11.69 0.42 0.26
N ASN A 88 12.14 -0.19 -0.83
CA ASN A 88 11.88 0.30 -2.18
C ASN A 88 10.93 -0.65 -2.91
N THR A 89 9.73 -0.17 -3.20
CA THR A 89 8.67 -0.95 -3.86
C THR A 89 8.29 -0.28 -5.17
N HIS A 90 8.12 -1.09 -6.22
CA HIS A 90 7.55 -0.63 -7.48
C HIS A 90 6.23 -1.36 -7.68
N GLY A 91 5.20 -0.64 -8.11
CA GLY A 91 3.87 -1.21 -8.23
C GLY A 91 2.96 -0.44 -9.16
N MET A 92 1.74 -0.95 -9.26
CA MET A 92 0.63 -0.26 -9.90
C MET A 92 -0.46 0.00 -8.86
N LEU A 93 -1.03 1.21 -8.90
CA LEU A 93 -2.30 1.53 -8.26
C LEU A 93 -3.39 1.48 -9.32
N LEU A 94 -4.34 0.58 -9.14
CA LEU A 94 -5.51 0.41 -10.00
C LEU A 94 -6.71 1.00 -9.25
N LEU A 95 -7.36 2.00 -9.82
CA LEU A 95 -8.60 2.54 -9.26
C LEU A 95 -9.79 1.98 -10.03
N TYR A 96 -10.76 1.47 -9.29
CA TYR A 96 -12.01 0.95 -9.83
C TYR A 96 -13.20 1.73 -9.25
N ALA A 97 -14.08 2.23 -10.11
CA ALA A 97 -15.41 2.66 -9.68
C ALA A 97 -16.28 1.41 -9.46
N VAL A 98 -16.92 1.34 -8.29
CA VAL A 98 -17.73 0.20 -7.86
C VAL A 98 -19.22 0.54 -7.98
N GLU A 99 -19.98 -0.32 -8.65
CA GLU A 99 -21.42 -0.21 -8.85
C GLU A 99 -22.06 -1.60 -8.60
N GLY A 100 -22.51 -1.84 -7.36
CA GLY A 100 -22.91 -3.17 -6.91
C GLY A 100 -21.74 -4.16 -7.00
N ASP A 101 -21.93 -5.27 -7.72
CA ASP A 101 -20.87 -6.27 -7.96
C ASP A 101 -19.97 -5.94 -9.15
N ARG A 102 -20.27 -4.85 -9.89
CA ARG A 102 -19.50 -4.46 -11.07
C ARG A 102 -18.37 -3.51 -10.69
N LYS A 103 -17.18 -3.78 -11.23
CA LYS A 103 -16.01 -2.91 -11.12
C LYS A 103 -15.63 -2.39 -12.49
N ARG A 104 -15.54 -1.06 -12.64
CA ARG A 104 -15.08 -0.41 -13.87
C ARG A 104 -13.75 0.26 -13.60
N GLN A 105 -12.72 -0.08 -14.37
CA GLN A 105 -11.39 0.52 -14.20
C GLN A 105 -11.44 2.00 -14.57
N ALA A 106 -11.14 2.86 -13.60
CA ALA A 106 -11.16 4.30 -13.77
C ALA A 106 -9.78 4.83 -14.14
N SER A 107 -8.71 4.30 -13.54
CA SER A 107 -7.33 4.72 -13.83
C SER A 107 -6.30 3.69 -13.36
N VAL A 108 -5.08 3.82 -13.89
CA VAL A 108 -3.90 3.04 -13.52
C VAL A 108 -2.73 4.00 -13.33
N PHE A 109 -2.07 3.92 -12.18
CA PHE A 109 -0.86 4.70 -11.89
C PHE A 109 0.31 3.75 -11.65
N HIS A 110 1.44 4.00 -12.31
CA HIS A 110 2.70 3.39 -11.90
C HIS A 110 3.26 4.17 -10.72
N VAL A 111 3.65 3.46 -9.67
CA VAL A 111 4.15 4.07 -8.44
C VAL A 111 5.46 3.45 -8.01
N ASP A 112 6.39 4.33 -7.64
CA ASP A 112 7.64 3.99 -6.99
C ASP A 112 7.60 4.56 -5.58
N VAL A 113 7.71 3.68 -4.59
CA VAL A 113 7.59 4.02 -3.17
C VAL A 113 8.91 3.71 -2.48
N VAL A 114 9.48 4.73 -1.84
CA VAL A 114 10.63 4.59 -0.95
C VAL A 114 10.18 4.95 0.47
N ALA A 115 10.28 4.01 1.39
CA ALA A 115 9.86 4.18 2.78
C ALA A 115 11.02 3.86 3.72
N ASP A 116 11.48 4.87 4.46
CA ASP A 116 12.48 4.72 5.51
C ASP A 116 11.78 4.52 6.85
N ASN A 117 12.07 3.39 7.50
CA ASN A 117 11.44 2.99 8.75
C ASN A 117 12.52 2.76 9.82
N LYS A 118 12.28 3.19 11.06
CA LYS A 118 13.13 2.85 12.20
C LYS A 118 12.78 1.46 12.70
N LEU A 119 13.76 0.56 12.79
CA LEU A 119 13.55 -0.76 13.39
C LEU A 119 14.01 -0.72 14.85
N THR A 120 13.07 -0.89 15.78
CA THR A 120 13.39 -1.08 17.19
C THR A 120 13.17 -2.54 17.57
N ILE A 121 14.23 -3.23 17.98
CA ILE A 121 14.14 -4.61 18.47
C ILE A 121 13.92 -4.55 19.99
N GLN A 122 12.75 -4.99 20.45
CA GLN A 122 12.48 -5.19 21.86
C GLN A 122 12.68 -6.66 22.20
N VAL A 123 13.65 -6.96 23.07
CA VAL A 123 13.80 -8.31 23.62
C VAL A 123 12.76 -8.46 24.73
N MET A 124 11.73 -9.27 24.48
CA MET A 124 10.83 -9.70 25.55
C MET A 124 11.61 -10.65 26.46
N THR A 125 12.06 -10.14 27.62
CA THR A 125 12.51 -11.01 28.70
C THR A 125 11.28 -11.68 29.29
N PHE A 126 11.09 -12.95 28.97
CA PHE A 126 10.19 -13.82 29.73
C PHE A 126 10.77 -13.92 31.14
N ILE A 127 10.19 -13.16 32.07
CA ILE A 127 10.35 -13.43 33.50
C ILE A 127 9.45 -14.65 33.74
N ASP A 128 10.05 -15.83 33.79
CA ASP A 128 9.40 -17.03 34.33
C ASP A 128 9.11 -16.78 35.83
N PRO A 129 7.98 -17.27 36.37
CA PRO A 129 7.38 -16.84 37.64
C PRO A 129 8.19 -17.20 38.90
#